data_AF-A0A257JGD1-F1
#
_entry.id   AF-A0A257JGD1-F1
#
_cell.length_a   1.000
_cell.length_b   1.000
_cell.length_c   1.000
_cell.angle_alpha   90.00
_cell.angle_beta   90.00
_cell.angle_gamma   90.00
#
_symmetry.space_group_name_H-M   'P 1'
#
loop_
_entity.id
_entity.type
_entity.pdbx_description
1 polymer ?
#
loop_
_entity_poly.entity_id
_entity_poly.type
_entity_poly.pdbx_seq_one_letter_code
_entity_poly.pdbx_strand_id
1 'polypeptide(L)'
;MPSASHIHDAPPPGAAPDWTIRQDWDAFSADDHAMWDRLFARQSEMLPGRAADAFLRGLDVLRLSRSGIPDYRELNARLTAAT
;
A
#
# COMPACT_ATOMS: atom_id res chain seq x y z
N MET A 1 19.69 -10.07 28.45
CA MET A 1 19.86 -10.47 27.03
C MET A 1 19.47 -9.26 26.19
N PRO A 2 20.34 -8.67 25.36
CA PRO A 2 19.90 -7.62 24.46
C PRO A 2 19.01 -8.26 23.38
N SER A 3 17.73 -7.89 23.39
CA SER A 3 16.77 -8.25 22.35
C SER A 3 17.10 -7.39 21.13
N ALA A 4 17.57 -7.98 20.04
CA ALA A 4 17.77 -7.23 18.80
C ALA A 4 16.39 -6.85 18.24
N SER A 5 15.95 -5.60 18.45
CA SER A 5 14.67 -5.10 17.93
C SER A 5 14.69 -4.86 16.41
N HIS A 6 15.87 -4.83 15.77
CA HIS A 6 16.02 -4.68 14.31
C HIS A 6 17.22 -5.48 13.79
N ILE A 7 17.12 -6.00 12.56
CA ILE A 7 18.18 -6.78 11.87
C ILE A 7 19.36 -5.90 11.44
N HIS A 8 19.15 -4.57 11.33
CA HIS A 8 20.17 -3.61 10.93
C HIS A 8 20.32 -2.50 11.98
N ASP A 9 21.55 -2.10 12.26
CA ASP A 9 21.87 -0.98 13.18
C ASP A 9 21.73 0.40 12.50
N ALA A 10 21.64 0.42 11.16
CA ALA A 10 21.46 1.60 10.33
C ALA A 10 20.67 1.21 9.04
N PRO A 11 20.06 2.18 8.34
CA PRO A 11 19.33 1.89 7.11
C PRO A 11 20.19 1.12 6.08
N PRO A 12 19.66 0.05 5.47
CA PRO A 12 20.41 -0.71 4.47
C PRO A 12 20.66 0.11 3.20
N PRO A 13 21.59 -0.32 2.32
CA PRO A 13 21.83 0.34 1.04
C PRO A 13 20.53 0.54 0.24
N GLY A 14 20.27 1.77 -0.21
CA GLY A 14 19.06 2.14 -0.96
C GLY A 14 17.91 2.69 -0.11
N ALA A 15 17.99 2.59 1.23
CA ALA A 15 17.07 3.27 2.14
C ALA A 15 17.55 4.68 2.50
N ALA A 16 16.61 5.58 2.77
CA ALA A 16 16.84 6.92 3.27
C ALA A 16 17.22 6.91 4.77
N PRO A 17 17.74 8.02 5.33
CA PRO A 17 18.08 8.11 6.76
C PRO A 17 16.91 7.85 7.71
N ASP A 18 15.68 8.06 7.24
CA ASP A 18 14.43 7.81 7.97
C ASP A 18 13.86 6.39 7.73
N TRP A 19 14.66 5.49 7.16
CA TRP A 19 14.31 4.10 6.82
C TRP A 19 13.27 3.95 5.69
N THR A 20 12.87 5.03 5.03
CA THR A 20 11.98 4.94 3.87
C THR A 20 12.74 4.44 2.64
N ILE A 21 12.01 3.77 1.76
CA ILE A 21 12.49 3.41 0.42
C ILE A 21 11.51 3.94 -0.61
N ARG A 22 12.01 4.31 -1.79
CA ARG A 22 11.15 4.60 -2.93
C ARG A 22 10.50 3.28 -3.37
N GLN A 23 9.18 3.28 -3.57
CA GLN A 23 8.49 2.15 -4.18
C GLN A 23 9.09 1.92 -5.58
N ASP A 24 9.60 0.71 -5.80
CA ASP A 24 10.03 0.27 -7.12
C ASP A 24 8.86 -0.41 -7.85
N TRP A 25 7.88 0.39 -8.23
CA TRP A 25 6.61 -0.10 -8.77
C TRP A 25 6.81 -0.94 -10.04
N ASP A 26 7.78 -0.56 -10.88
CA ASP A 26 8.10 -1.25 -12.13
C ASP A 26 8.71 -2.65 -11.92
N ALA A 27 9.11 -2.99 -10.68
CA ALA A 27 9.60 -4.32 -10.33
C ALA A 27 8.46 -5.33 -10.05
N PHE A 28 7.22 -4.87 -9.87
CA PHE A 28 6.09 -5.77 -9.70
C PHE A 28 5.72 -6.46 -11.01
N SER A 29 5.57 -7.77 -10.95
CA SER A 29 5.17 -8.56 -12.10
C SER A 29 3.67 -8.46 -12.36
N ALA A 30 3.24 -8.87 -13.55
CA ALA A 30 1.82 -8.99 -13.86
C ALA A 30 1.07 -9.92 -12.88
N ASP A 31 1.74 -10.98 -12.40
CA ASP A 31 1.18 -11.91 -11.42
C ASP A 31 1.00 -11.25 -10.04
N ASP A 32 1.92 -10.36 -9.64
CA ASP A 32 1.79 -9.59 -8.40
C ASP A 32 0.60 -8.63 -8.48
N HIS A 33 0.42 -7.96 -9.62
CA HIS A 33 -0.76 -7.11 -9.86
C HIS A 33 -2.06 -7.92 -9.86
N ALA A 34 -2.09 -9.08 -10.51
CA ALA A 34 -3.26 -9.95 -10.54
C ALA A 34 -3.59 -10.52 -9.14
N MET A 35 -2.57 -10.83 -8.33
CA MET A 35 -2.76 -11.27 -6.95
C MET A 35 -3.38 -10.15 -6.10
N TRP A 36 -2.91 -8.92 -6.25
CA TRP A 36 -3.50 -7.77 -5.58
C TRP A 36 -4.99 -7.62 -5.92
N ASP A 37 -5.35 -7.68 -7.20
CA ASP A 37 -6.75 -7.57 -7.65
C ASP A 37 -7.63 -8.64 -7.02
N ARG A 38 -7.15 -9.89 -6.99
CA ARG A 38 -7.86 -11.00 -6.37
C ARG A 38 -8.11 -10.74 -4.88
N LEU A 39 -7.10 -10.28 -4.15
CA LEU A 39 -7.21 -10.00 -2.72
C LEU A 39 -8.15 -8.80 -2.46
N PHE A 40 -8.01 -7.74 -3.24
CA PHE A 40 -8.83 -6.54 -3.12
C PHE A 40 -10.31 -6.83 -3.40
N ALA A 41 -10.63 -7.55 -4.47
CA ALA A 41 -12.00 -7.94 -4.81
C ALA A 41 -12.62 -8.77 -3.68
N ARG A 42 -11.91 -9.81 -3.21
CA ARG A 42 -12.38 -10.65 -2.10
C ARG A 42 -12.65 -9.84 -0.84
N GLN A 43 -11.79 -8.89 -0.48
CA GLN A 43 -12.02 -8.06 0.71
C GLN A 43 -13.17 -7.08 0.51
N SER A 44 -13.27 -6.45 -0.66
CA SER A 44 -14.33 -5.49 -0.97
C SER A 44 -15.73 -6.10 -0.84
N GLU A 45 -15.90 -7.38 -1.20
CA GLU A 45 -17.15 -8.12 -0.99
C GLU A 45 -17.47 -8.40 0.49
N MET A 46 -16.45 -8.54 1.33
CA MET A 46 -16.61 -8.91 2.75
C MET A 46 -16.81 -7.71 3.68
N LEU A 47 -16.37 -6.51 3.30
CA LEU A 47 -16.32 -5.33 4.17
C LEU A 47 -17.68 -4.64 4.46
N PRO A 48 -18.71 -4.68 3.59
CA PRO A 48 -20.00 -4.06 3.88
C PRO A 48 -20.62 -4.58 5.18
N GLY A 49 -21.06 -3.66 6.05
CA GLY A 49 -21.59 -3.99 7.37
C GLY A 49 -20.54 -4.43 8.41
N ARG A 50 -19.24 -4.40 8.07
CA ARG A 50 -18.13 -4.73 8.99
C ARG A 50 -17.14 -3.59 9.16
N ALA A 51 -16.75 -2.95 8.06
CA ALA A 51 -15.86 -1.81 8.09
C ALA A 51 -16.62 -0.52 8.38
N ALA A 52 -15.96 0.46 9.00
CA ALA A 52 -16.52 1.79 9.18
C ALA A 52 -16.76 2.47 7.82
N ASP A 53 -17.85 3.23 7.70
CA ASP A 53 -18.22 3.89 6.43
C ASP A 53 -17.12 4.84 5.93
N ALA A 54 -16.36 5.46 6.83
CA ALA A 54 -15.24 6.32 6.47
C ALA A 54 -14.13 5.56 5.73
N PHE A 55 -13.87 4.31 6.12
CA PHE A 55 -12.90 3.44 5.43
C PHE A 55 -13.41 3.08 4.03
N LEU A 56 -14.67 2.68 3.90
CA LEU A 56 -15.29 2.33 2.61
C LEU A 56 -15.26 3.52 1.64
N ARG A 57 -15.62 4.72 2.09
CA ARG A 57 -15.50 5.95 1.28
C ARG A 57 -14.05 6.24 0.88
N GLY A 58 -13.09 5.96 1.76
CA GLY A 58 -11.67 6.14 1.49
C GLY A 58 -11.17 5.28 0.32
N LEU A 59 -11.66 4.04 0.18
CA LEU A 59 -11.31 3.16 -0.94
C LEU A 59 -11.69 3.77 -2.30
N ASP A 60 -12.87 4.41 -2.37
CA ASP A 60 -13.36 5.08 -3.57
C ASP A 60 -12.58 6.36 -3.88
N VAL A 61 -12.36 7.22 -2.87
CA VAL A 61 -11.63 8.49 -3.02
C VAL A 61 -10.21 8.26 -3.54
N LEU A 62 -9.54 7.23 -3.03
CA LEU A 62 -8.18 6.88 -3.44
C LEU A 62 -8.12 6.13 -4.78
N ARG A 63 -9.29 5.76 -5.35
CA ARG A 63 -9.45 4.93 -6.55
C ARG A 63 -8.61 3.65 -6.49
N LEU A 64 -8.65 2.98 -5.34
CA LEU A 64 -8.00 1.68 -5.14
C LEU A 64 -8.67 0.55 -5.92
N SER A 65 -9.79 0.84 -6.59
CA SER A 65 -10.48 -0.03 -7.55
C SER A 65 -9.80 -0.10 -8.93
N ARG A 66 -8.75 0.68 -9.20
CA ARG A 66 -7.91 0.41 -10.37
C ARG A 66 -7.20 -0.93 -10.20
N SER A 67 -7.07 -1.65 -11.31
CA SER A 67 -6.37 -2.93 -11.37
C SER A 67 -4.88 -2.78 -11.01
N GLY A 68 -4.40 -3.72 -10.21
CA GLY A 68 -3.02 -3.88 -9.78
C GLY A 68 -2.67 -3.16 -8.48
N ILE A 69 -1.48 -3.48 -7.97
CA ILE A 69 -0.84 -2.76 -6.85
C ILE A 69 -0.79 -1.25 -7.16
N PRO A 70 -1.26 -0.37 -6.26
CA PRO A 70 -1.23 1.08 -6.48
C PRO A 70 0.20 1.63 -6.57
N ASP A 71 0.42 2.52 -7.54
CA ASP A 71 1.62 3.37 -7.59
C ASP A 71 1.48 4.50 -6.57
N TYR A 72 2.40 4.54 -5.60
CA TYR A 72 2.39 5.53 -4.54
C TYR A 72 2.58 6.95 -5.05
N ARG A 73 3.23 7.15 -6.20
CA ARG A 73 3.37 8.47 -6.82
C ARG A 73 1.99 9.03 -7.20
N GLU A 74 1.14 8.21 -7.80
CA GLU A 74 -0.22 8.59 -8.19
C GLU A 74 -1.15 8.65 -6.97
N LEU A 75 -1.06 7.66 -6.08
CA LEU A 75 -1.89 7.56 -4.89
C LEU A 75 -1.67 8.74 -3.93
N ASN A 76 -0.42 9.10 -3.66
CA ASN A 76 -0.09 10.20 -2.76
C ASN A 76 -0.59 11.54 -3.29
N ALA A 77 -0.59 11.76 -4.61
CA ALA A 77 -1.14 12.98 -5.21
C ALA A 77 -2.64 13.13 -4.89
N ARG A 78 -3.40 12.03 -4.94
CA ARG A 78 -4.84 12.03 -4.60
C ARG A 78 -5.07 12.20 -3.11
N LEU A 79 -4.30 11.47 -2.29
CA LEU A 79 -4.41 11.55 -0.83
C LEU A 79 -4.14 12.98 -0.35
N THR A 80 -3.02 13.58 -0.78
CA THR A 80 -2.64 14.95 -0.42
C THR A 80 -3.67 15.99 -0.87
N ALA A 81 -4.39 15.74 -1.97
CA ALA A 81 -5.45 16.65 -2.42
C ALA A 81 -6.76 16.50 -1.60
N ALA A 82 -6.96 15.34 -0.97
CA ALA A 82 -8.19 15.01 -0.24
C ALA A 82 -8.12 15.32 1.26
N THR A 83 -6.92 15.61 1.80
CA THR A 83 -6.64 15.83 3.23
C THR A 83 -5.69 17.00 3.42
#